data_AF-A6IMI0-F1
#
_entry.id   AF-A6IMI0-F1
#
_cell.length_a   1.000
_cell.length_b   1.000
_cell.length_c   1.000
_cell.angle_alpha   90.00
_cell.angle_beta   90.00
_cell.angle_gamma   90.00
#
_symmetry.space_group_name_H-M   'P 1'
#
loop_
_entity.id
_entity.type
_entity.pdbx_description
1 polymer ?
#
loop_
_entity_poly.entity_id
_entity_poly.type
_entity_poly.pdbx_seq_one_letter_code
_entity_poly.pdbx_strand_id
1 'polypeptide(L)'
;MCHRSHGRSLRPPSPLLLLLPLLLQSPWAAGAAEKHNSAGVHYATAYWLPDTKAVEIKMVLDKKGDAYGFYNDSIQTTGWGVLEIKAGYGSQILSNEIIMFLAGYLEGYLTALHMYDHFTNLYPQLIKNPSIVKKVQDFMEKQELWTRKNIKDQKDDPFWRHTGYVVSQLDGM
;
A
#
# COMPACT_ATOMS: atom_id res chain seq x y z
N MET A 1 -46.36 17.91 18.93
CA MET A 1 -45.03 18.55 18.76
C MET A 1 -44.13 18.08 19.89
N CYS A 2 -43.15 17.23 19.58
CA CYS A 2 -42.14 16.81 20.57
C CYS A 2 -40.86 16.48 19.80
N HIS A 3 -39.88 17.39 19.87
CA HIS A 3 -38.54 17.19 19.34
C HIS A 3 -37.75 16.28 20.29
N ARG A 4 -37.24 15.16 19.78
CA ARG A 4 -36.14 14.41 20.42
C ARG A 4 -34.94 14.42 19.48
N SER A 5 -33.95 15.21 19.85
CA SER A 5 -32.57 15.13 19.37
C SER A 5 -31.95 13.82 19.87
N HIS A 6 -31.28 13.07 19.00
CA HIS A 6 -30.44 11.93 19.39
C HIS A 6 -28.99 12.22 19.00
N GLY A 7 -28.13 12.09 20.00
CA GLY A 7 -26.76 12.57 20.03
C GLY A 7 -25.83 11.87 19.05
N ARG A 8 -24.89 12.65 18.53
CA ARG A 8 -23.71 12.16 17.80
C ARG A 8 -22.76 11.51 18.79
N SER A 9 -22.56 10.20 18.65
CA SER A 9 -21.42 9.51 19.24
C SER A 9 -20.20 9.75 18.34
N LEU A 10 -19.34 10.67 18.75
CA LEU A 10 -18.01 10.87 18.15
C LEU A 10 -17.06 9.85 18.81
N ARG A 11 -16.77 8.75 18.13
CA ARG A 11 -15.57 7.96 18.41
C ARG A 11 -14.36 8.60 17.72
N PRO A 12 -13.17 8.58 18.34
CA PRO A 12 -12.01 9.26 17.79
C PRO A 12 -11.48 8.51 16.55
N PRO A 13 -10.91 9.22 15.56
CA PRO A 13 -10.22 8.58 14.44
C PRO A 13 -8.97 7.84 14.93
N SER A 14 -8.71 6.67 14.33
CA SER A 14 -7.49 5.88 14.57
C SER A 14 -6.25 6.64 14.06
N PRO A 15 -5.10 6.60 14.78
CA PRO A 15 -3.94 7.43 14.49
C PRO A 15 -2.99 6.81 13.46
N LEU A 16 -3.50 6.16 12.40
CA LEU A 16 -2.65 5.44 11.44
C LEU A 16 -2.06 6.32 10.33
N LEU A 17 -2.55 7.54 10.14
CA LEU A 17 -2.01 8.49 9.14
C LEU A 17 -1.06 9.55 9.72
N LEU A 18 -0.84 9.57 11.04
CA LEU A 18 0.09 10.50 11.70
C LEU A 18 1.51 9.93 11.89
N LEU A 19 1.77 8.70 11.45
CA LEU A 19 3.06 8.03 11.71
C LEU A 19 4.03 8.05 10.53
N LEU A 20 3.60 8.42 9.31
CA LEU A 20 4.53 8.52 8.19
C LEU A 20 5.66 9.56 8.40
N PRO A 21 5.46 10.71 9.10
CA PRO A 21 6.58 11.62 9.36
C PRO A 21 7.44 11.21 10.57
N LEU A 22 6.93 10.37 11.50
CA LEU A 22 7.61 10.05 12.76
C LEU A 22 8.47 8.78 12.70
N LEU A 23 8.22 7.88 11.75
CA LEU A 23 9.10 6.72 11.51
C LEU A 23 10.45 7.12 10.90
N LEU A 24 10.54 8.32 10.31
CA LEU A 24 11.75 8.84 9.63
C LEU A 24 12.90 9.30 10.56
N GLN A 25 12.74 9.28 11.88
CA GLN A 25 13.82 9.65 12.82
C GLN A 25 14.29 8.50 13.72
N SER A 26 13.83 7.27 13.48
CA SER A 26 14.26 6.12 14.27
C SER A 26 15.60 5.54 13.74
N PRO A 27 16.59 5.25 14.63
CA PRO A 27 17.93 4.76 14.24
C PRO A 27 17.95 3.41 13.50
N TRP A 28 16.82 2.72 13.39
CA TRP A 28 16.64 1.48 12.63
C TRP A 28 16.92 1.67 11.12
N ALA A 29 16.65 2.87 10.57
CA ALA A 29 16.86 3.14 9.15
C ALA A 29 18.35 3.14 8.76
N ALA A 30 19.25 3.31 9.73
CA ALA A 30 20.70 3.27 9.50
C ALA A 30 21.23 1.84 9.28
N GLY A 31 20.49 0.80 9.67
CA GLY A 31 20.88 -0.60 9.48
C GLY A 31 20.44 -1.22 8.15
N ALA A 32 19.48 -0.62 7.45
CA ALA A 32 18.99 -1.09 6.15
C ALA A 32 19.76 -0.52 4.96
N ALA A 33 20.72 0.38 5.20
CA ALA A 33 21.61 0.93 4.18
C ALA A 33 22.81 0.00 3.93
N GLU A 34 22.58 -1.31 3.79
CA GLU A 34 23.46 -2.08 2.94
C GLU A 34 23.20 -1.60 1.50
N LYS A 35 24.25 -1.13 0.84
CA LYS A 35 24.22 -0.71 -0.56
C LYS A 35 23.58 -1.82 -1.41
N HIS A 36 22.29 -1.68 -1.72
CA HIS A 36 21.64 -2.42 -2.79
C HIS A 36 22.15 -1.90 -4.13
N ASN A 37 23.41 -2.23 -4.43
CA ASN A 37 23.94 -2.12 -5.77
C ASN A 37 23.62 -3.42 -6.49
N SER A 38 22.50 -3.49 -7.20
CA SER A 38 22.27 -4.61 -8.10
C SER A 38 21.27 -4.22 -9.17
N ALA A 39 21.71 -3.49 -10.19
CA ALA A 39 21.03 -3.53 -11.48
C ALA A 39 20.75 -5.01 -11.84
N GLY A 40 19.51 -5.35 -12.16
CA GLY A 40 19.12 -6.73 -12.42
C GLY A 40 17.71 -7.09 -11.98
N VAL A 41 17.41 -8.39 -12.05
CA VAL A 41 16.08 -8.92 -11.74
C VAL A 41 16.02 -9.38 -10.28
N HIS A 42 15.13 -8.75 -9.50
CA HIS A 42 14.85 -9.10 -8.12
C HIS A 42 13.58 -9.94 -8.04
N TYR A 43 13.71 -11.19 -7.64
CA TYR A 43 12.57 -12.10 -7.44
C TYR A 43 12.13 -12.07 -5.98
N ALA A 44 10.82 -12.08 -5.75
CA ALA A 44 10.27 -12.23 -4.42
C ALA A 44 8.92 -12.97 -4.45
N THR A 45 8.62 -13.61 -3.32
CA THR A 45 7.36 -14.31 -3.08
C THR A 45 6.86 -13.96 -1.68
N ALA A 46 5.56 -13.62 -1.60
CA ALA A 46 4.82 -13.35 -0.38
C ALA A 46 3.94 -14.54 0.00
N TYR A 47 3.91 -14.85 1.30
CA TYR A 47 3.05 -15.87 1.89
C TYR A 47 2.17 -15.22 2.95
N TRP A 48 0.87 -15.45 2.86
CA TRP A 48 -0.08 -15.03 3.88
C TRP A 48 -0.07 -16.04 5.03
N LEU A 49 0.03 -15.53 6.25
CA LEU A 49 -0.05 -16.31 7.48
C LEU A 49 -1.42 -16.06 8.14
N PRO A 50 -2.43 -16.93 7.95
CA PRO A 50 -3.80 -16.67 8.41
C PRO A 50 -3.93 -16.48 9.91
N ASP A 51 -3.18 -17.23 10.70
CA ASP A 51 -3.26 -17.22 12.17
C ASP A 51 -2.79 -15.89 12.77
N THR A 52 -1.75 -15.30 12.17
CA THR A 52 -1.15 -14.04 12.65
C THR A 52 -1.59 -12.82 11.84
N LYS A 53 -2.26 -13.02 10.71
CA LYS A 53 -2.60 -11.99 9.71
C LYS A 53 -1.37 -11.20 9.27
N ALA A 54 -0.25 -11.89 9.09
CA ALA A 54 1.02 -11.33 8.68
C ALA A 54 1.43 -11.83 7.29
N VAL A 55 2.40 -11.13 6.69
CA VAL A 55 3.01 -11.52 5.42
C VAL A 55 4.46 -11.93 5.67
N GLU A 56 4.83 -13.12 5.20
CA GLU A 56 6.23 -13.55 5.13
C GLU A 56 6.75 -13.35 3.71
N ILE A 57 7.95 -12.77 3.55
CA ILE A 57 8.60 -12.57 2.25
C ILE A 57 9.82 -13.48 2.12
N LYS A 58 9.95 -14.10 0.93
CA LYS A 58 11.17 -14.82 0.53
C LYS A 58 11.69 -14.25 -0.79
N MET A 59 13.00 -14.04 -0.87
CA MET A 59 13.68 -13.52 -2.07
C MET A 59 13.93 -14.62 -3.12
N VAL A 60 12.88 -15.35 -3.48
CA VAL A 60 12.86 -16.41 -4.50
C VAL A 60 11.59 -16.30 -5.31
N LEU A 61 11.58 -16.91 -6.51
CA LEU A 61 10.36 -17.10 -7.29
C LEU A 61 9.75 -18.47 -6.99
N ASP A 62 8.81 -18.52 -6.04
CA ASP A 62 8.07 -19.74 -5.71
C ASP A 62 6.61 -19.61 -6.14
N LYS A 63 6.24 -20.38 -7.18
CA LYS A 63 4.88 -20.38 -7.74
C LYS A 63 3.83 -20.94 -6.77
N LYS A 64 4.24 -21.54 -5.65
CA LYS A 64 3.32 -22.01 -4.60
C LYS A 64 2.96 -20.91 -3.60
N GLY A 65 3.68 -19.79 -3.59
CA GLY A 65 3.37 -18.65 -2.74
C GLY A 65 2.15 -17.87 -3.20
N ASP A 66 1.63 -17.05 -2.30
CA ASP A 66 0.31 -16.43 -2.44
C ASP A 66 0.33 -15.18 -3.31
N ALA A 67 1.48 -14.50 -3.37
CA ALA A 67 1.85 -13.60 -4.47
C ALA A 67 3.32 -13.79 -4.80
N TYR A 68 3.68 -13.83 -6.08
CA TYR A 68 5.06 -13.99 -6.52
C TYR A 68 5.32 -13.20 -7.79
N GLY A 69 6.57 -12.82 -8.01
CA GLY A 69 6.90 -11.95 -9.11
C GLY A 69 8.35 -11.51 -9.12
N PHE A 70 8.61 -10.48 -9.90
CA PHE A 70 9.91 -9.85 -9.94
C PHE A 70 9.82 -8.36 -10.28
N TYR A 71 10.86 -7.64 -9.88
CA TYR A 71 11.16 -6.31 -10.40
C TYR A 71 12.51 -6.35 -11.11
N ASN A 72 12.52 -6.04 -12.40
CA ASN A 72 13.73 -5.87 -13.19
C ASN A 72 14.12 -4.40 -13.18
N ASP A 73 15.15 -4.05 -12.41
CA ASP A 73 15.69 -2.70 -12.36
C ASP A 73 16.62 -2.48 -13.55
N SER A 74 16.00 -2.15 -14.68
CA SER A 74 16.66 -1.82 -15.93
C SER A 74 16.48 -0.35 -16.32
N ILE A 75 16.19 0.54 -15.35
CA ILE A 75 15.87 1.93 -15.65
C ILE A 75 17.06 2.68 -16.26
N GLN A 76 18.28 2.41 -15.77
CA GLN A 76 19.49 3.07 -16.26
C GLN A 76 19.93 2.56 -17.63
N THR A 77 19.53 1.35 -18.02
CA THR A 77 19.95 0.70 -19.27
C THR A 77 18.92 0.83 -20.38
N THR A 78 17.62 0.80 -20.04
CA THR A 78 16.52 0.80 -21.01
C THR A 78 15.57 2.00 -20.85
N GLY A 79 15.66 2.73 -19.75
CA GLY A 79 14.67 3.75 -19.37
C GLY A 79 13.44 3.19 -18.65
N TRP A 80 13.34 1.87 -18.45
CA TRP A 80 12.19 1.22 -17.84
C TRP A 80 12.59 0.30 -16.69
N GLY A 81 11.88 0.40 -15.57
CA GLY A 81 11.77 -0.69 -14.59
C GLY A 81 10.59 -1.58 -14.96
N VAL A 82 10.76 -2.91 -14.94
CA VAL A 82 9.70 -3.85 -15.33
C VAL A 82 9.27 -4.67 -14.11
N LEU A 83 8.03 -4.50 -13.68
CA LEU A 83 7.39 -5.24 -12.60
C LEU A 83 6.41 -6.27 -13.16
N GLU A 84 6.48 -7.51 -12.69
CA GLU A 84 5.46 -8.53 -12.92
C GLU A 84 5.05 -9.17 -11.60
N ILE A 85 3.75 -9.25 -11.35
CA ILE A 85 3.17 -9.86 -10.15
C ILE A 85 2.07 -10.84 -10.54
N LYS A 86 2.09 -12.02 -9.92
CA LYS A 86 1.02 -13.01 -9.95
C LYS A 86 0.57 -13.28 -8.51
N ALA A 87 -0.67 -12.95 -8.19
CA ALA A 87 -1.25 -13.13 -6.85
C ALA A 87 -2.51 -14.02 -6.92
N GLY A 88 -2.73 -14.83 -5.89
CA GLY A 88 -3.88 -15.76 -5.81
C GLY A 88 -3.73 -17.05 -6.62
N TYR A 89 -2.54 -17.30 -7.18
CA TYR A 89 -2.23 -18.51 -7.95
C TYR A 89 -1.40 -19.55 -7.17
N GLY A 90 -1.24 -19.33 -5.86
CA GLY A 90 -0.48 -20.18 -4.95
C GLY A 90 -1.25 -21.40 -4.46
N SER A 91 -0.76 -22.00 -3.38
CA SER A 91 -1.37 -23.19 -2.80
C SER A 91 -2.58 -22.88 -1.91
N GLN A 92 -2.67 -21.68 -1.35
CA GLN A 92 -3.78 -21.27 -0.49
C GLN A 92 -4.95 -20.71 -1.31
N ILE A 93 -6.18 -21.02 -0.88
CA ILE A 93 -7.38 -20.36 -1.38
C ILE A 93 -7.61 -19.11 -0.52
N LEU A 94 -7.45 -17.94 -1.13
CA LEU A 94 -7.53 -16.65 -0.45
C LEU A 94 -8.74 -15.86 -0.93
N SER A 95 -9.23 -14.94 -0.09
CA SER A 95 -10.26 -13.99 -0.52
C SER A 95 -9.67 -12.97 -1.49
N ASN A 96 -10.51 -12.37 -2.32
CA ASN A 96 -10.08 -11.35 -3.28
C ASN A 96 -9.37 -10.17 -2.58
N GLU A 97 -9.85 -9.77 -1.41
CA GLU A 97 -9.24 -8.69 -0.61
C GLU A 97 -7.80 -9.05 -0.21
N ILE A 98 -7.56 -10.27 0.26
CA ILE A 98 -6.21 -10.74 0.63
C ILE A 98 -5.32 -10.85 -0.61
N ILE A 99 -5.85 -11.37 -1.73
CA ILE A 99 -5.11 -11.46 -2.99
C ILE A 99 -4.63 -10.08 -3.43
N MET A 100 -5.52 -9.08 -3.41
CA MET A 100 -5.17 -7.71 -3.81
C MET A 100 -4.21 -7.06 -2.81
N PHE A 101 -4.42 -7.26 -1.51
CA PHE A 101 -3.48 -6.82 -0.48
C PHE A 101 -2.07 -7.38 -0.70
N LEU A 102 -1.93 -8.68 -0.94
CA LEU A 102 -0.63 -9.30 -1.19
C LEU A 102 0.01 -8.83 -2.50
N ALA A 103 -0.79 -8.56 -3.53
CA ALA A 103 -0.29 -7.97 -4.77
C ALA A 103 0.36 -6.60 -4.52
N GLY A 104 -0.32 -5.72 -3.76
CA GLY A 104 0.22 -4.42 -3.36
C GLY A 104 1.42 -4.54 -2.43
N TYR A 105 1.39 -5.47 -1.47
CA TYR A 105 2.49 -5.71 -0.54
C TYR A 105 3.76 -6.16 -1.26
N LEU A 106 3.64 -7.07 -2.22
CA LEU A 106 4.79 -7.52 -3.00
C LEU A 106 5.33 -6.42 -3.93
N GLU A 107 4.45 -5.60 -4.52
CA GLU A 107 4.83 -4.42 -5.31
C GLU A 107 5.62 -3.42 -4.47
N GLY A 108 5.09 -3.03 -3.31
CA GLY A 108 5.74 -2.10 -2.38
C GLY A 108 7.10 -2.63 -1.91
N TYR A 109 7.16 -3.91 -1.52
CA TYR A 109 8.42 -4.56 -1.13
C TYR A 109 9.49 -4.48 -2.23
N LEU A 110 9.12 -4.78 -3.47
CA LEU A 110 10.05 -4.82 -4.60
C LEU A 110 10.47 -3.43 -5.09
N THR A 111 9.63 -2.40 -4.90
CA THR A 111 9.79 -1.10 -5.57
C THR A 111 9.95 0.10 -4.63
N ALA A 112 9.96 -0.09 -3.31
CA ALA A 112 10.00 0.99 -2.31
C ALA A 112 11.09 2.05 -2.57
N LEU A 113 12.29 1.66 -3.02
CA LEU A 113 13.36 2.60 -3.35
C LEU A 113 12.96 3.52 -4.52
N HIS A 114 12.42 2.97 -5.59
CA HIS A 114 11.94 3.75 -6.74
C HIS A 114 10.66 4.54 -6.42
N MET A 115 9.80 4.05 -5.53
CA MET A 115 8.67 4.83 -5.00
C MET A 115 9.15 6.07 -4.25
N TYR A 116 10.19 5.94 -3.42
CA TYR A 116 10.81 7.06 -2.71
C TYR A 116 11.40 8.09 -3.68
N ASP A 117 12.16 7.63 -4.67
CA ASP A 117 12.73 8.50 -5.70
C ASP A 117 11.63 9.21 -6.50
N HIS A 118 10.59 8.48 -6.89
CA HIS A 118 9.45 9.04 -7.62
C HIS A 118 8.73 10.13 -6.81
N PHE A 119 8.48 9.89 -5.52
CA PHE A 119 7.89 10.88 -4.62
C PHE A 119 8.80 12.12 -4.49
N THR A 120 10.09 11.91 -4.24
CA THR A 120 11.08 12.99 -4.07
C THR A 120 11.18 13.87 -5.31
N ASN A 121 11.09 13.25 -6.49
CA ASN A 121 11.17 13.95 -7.77
C ASN A 121 9.89 14.73 -8.10
N LEU A 122 8.70 14.16 -7.85
CA LEU A 122 7.43 14.78 -8.22
C LEU A 122 6.87 15.75 -7.19
N TYR A 123 7.08 15.50 -5.90
CA TYR A 123 6.52 16.33 -4.83
C TYR A 123 6.78 17.84 -5.03
N PRO A 124 8.03 18.31 -5.27
CA PRO A 124 8.29 19.74 -5.48
C PRO A 124 7.72 20.28 -6.81
N GLN A 125 7.41 19.42 -7.78
CA GLN A 125 6.78 19.83 -9.04
C GLN A 125 5.29 20.12 -8.85
N LEU A 126 4.63 19.40 -7.96
CA LEU A 126 3.20 19.53 -7.66
C LEU A 126 2.95 20.53 -6.51
N ILE A 127 3.71 20.44 -5.43
CA ILE A 127 3.59 21.26 -4.23
C ILE A 127 4.69 22.33 -4.25
N LYS A 128 4.41 23.42 -4.98
CA LYS A 128 5.33 24.58 -5.05
C LYS A 128 5.13 25.56 -3.90
N ASN A 129 3.94 25.57 -3.31
CA ASN A 129 3.57 26.47 -2.23
C ASN A 129 3.31 25.66 -0.95
N PRO A 130 4.17 25.72 0.07
CA PRO A 130 3.99 24.97 1.31
C PRO A 130 2.64 25.25 2.01
N SER A 131 2.03 26.42 1.80
CA SER A 131 0.73 26.76 2.41
C SER A 131 -0.44 25.90 1.90
N ILE A 132 -0.31 25.24 0.74
CA ILE A 132 -1.37 24.36 0.21
C ILE A 132 -1.29 22.94 0.76
N VAL A 133 -0.17 22.53 1.36
CA VAL A 133 0.07 21.16 1.86
C VAL A 133 -1.06 20.71 2.78
N LYS A 134 -1.39 21.55 3.77
CA LYS A 134 -2.46 21.24 4.72
C LYS A 134 -3.82 21.04 4.03
N LYS A 135 -4.14 21.85 3.03
CA LYS A 135 -5.41 21.74 2.30
C LYS A 135 -5.47 20.44 1.48
N VAL A 136 -4.35 20.04 0.87
CA VAL A 136 -4.24 18.78 0.14
C VAL A 136 -4.38 17.59 1.10
N GLN A 137 -3.65 17.60 2.23
CA GLN A 137 -3.76 16.58 3.26
C GLN A 137 -5.20 16.44 3.79
N ASP A 138 -5.83 17.56 4.17
CA ASP A 138 -7.21 17.59 4.66
C ASP A 138 -8.20 17.04 3.62
N PHE A 139 -7.96 17.29 2.32
CA PHE A 139 -8.80 16.76 1.25
C PHE A 139 -8.62 15.25 1.09
N MET A 140 -7.37 14.78 1.00
CA MET A 140 -7.06 13.36 0.83
C MET A 140 -7.59 12.54 2.01
N GLU A 141 -7.42 13.01 3.25
CA GLU A 141 -7.94 12.34 4.44
C GLU A 141 -9.47 12.22 4.41
N LYS A 142 -10.18 13.31 4.09
CA LYS A 142 -11.65 13.28 3.99
C LYS A 142 -12.13 12.36 2.87
N GLN A 143 -11.45 12.37 1.73
CA GLN A 143 -11.77 11.52 0.59
C GLN A 143 -11.56 10.04 0.93
N GLU A 144 -10.45 9.70 1.57
CA GLU A 144 -10.17 8.34 2.03
C GLU A 144 -11.22 7.86 3.04
N LEU A 145 -11.52 8.66 4.06
CA LEU A 145 -12.54 8.34 5.07
C LEU A 145 -13.92 8.13 4.43
N TRP A 146 -14.29 8.98 3.47
CA TRP A 146 -15.53 8.82 2.71
C TRP A 146 -15.54 7.52 1.90
N THR A 147 -14.45 7.21 1.19
CA THR A 147 -14.33 5.97 0.40
C THR A 147 -14.44 4.74 1.29
N ARG A 148 -13.66 4.66 2.37
CA ARG A 148 -13.69 3.52 3.30
C ARG A 148 -15.05 3.35 3.97
N LYS A 149 -15.73 4.45 4.29
CA LYS A 149 -17.10 4.40 4.81
C LYS A 149 -18.06 3.77 3.81
N ASN A 150 -18.02 4.19 2.55
CA ASN A 150 -18.94 3.66 1.54
C ASN A 150 -18.65 2.18 1.21
N ILE A 151 -17.37 1.77 1.10
CA ILE A 151 -17.00 0.36 0.94
C ILE A 151 -17.61 -0.49 2.08
N LYS A 152 -17.52 0.00 3.32
CA LYS A 152 -18.05 -0.70 4.49
C LYS A 152 -19.57 -0.77 4.51
N ASP A 153 -20.25 0.30 4.11
CA ASP A 153 -21.70 0.42 4.22
C ASP A 153 -22.43 -0.24 3.04
N GLN A 154 -21.77 -0.41 1.89
CA GLN A 154 -22.38 -0.88 0.63
C GLN A 154 -21.75 -2.20 0.14
N LYS A 155 -21.50 -3.16 1.03
CA LYS A 155 -20.72 -4.38 0.71
C LYS A 155 -21.31 -5.26 -0.40
N ASP A 156 -22.64 -5.27 -0.53
CA ASP A 156 -23.33 -6.10 -1.53
C ASP A 156 -23.31 -5.45 -2.92
N ASP A 157 -23.10 -4.13 -2.98
CA ASP A 157 -23.00 -3.40 -4.24
C ASP A 157 -21.69 -3.78 -4.98
N PRO A 158 -21.77 -4.27 -6.23
CA PRO A 158 -20.59 -4.70 -6.97
C PRO A 158 -19.56 -3.59 -7.19
N PHE A 159 -19.98 -2.34 -7.34
CA PHE A 159 -19.06 -1.22 -7.54
C PHE A 159 -18.26 -0.95 -6.27
N TRP A 160 -18.91 -0.90 -5.11
CA TRP A 160 -18.23 -0.69 -3.82
C TRP A 160 -17.37 -1.87 -3.41
N ARG A 161 -17.76 -3.10 -3.76
CA ARG A 161 -16.92 -4.29 -3.59
C ARG A 161 -15.60 -4.19 -4.37
N HIS A 162 -15.64 -3.82 -5.65
CA HIS A 162 -14.40 -3.66 -6.44
C HIS A 162 -13.58 -2.44 -6.04
N THR A 163 -14.24 -1.37 -5.60
CA THR A 163 -13.53 -0.23 -4.97
C THR A 163 -12.77 -0.71 -3.72
N GLY A 164 -13.37 -1.62 -2.94
CA GLY A 164 -12.72 -2.30 -1.82
C GLY A 164 -11.45 -3.04 -2.22
N TYR A 165 -11.47 -3.77 -3.34
CA TYR A 165 -10.30 -4.48 -3.86
C TYR A 165 -9.13 -3.54 -4.23
N VAL A 166 -9.43 -2.40 -4.87
CA VAL A 166 -8.41 -1.38 -5.18
C VAL A 166 -7.81 -0.81 -3.90
N VAL A 167 -8.65 -0.51 -2.90
CA VAL A 167 -8.17 -0.03 -1.59
C VAL A 167 -7.38 -1.10 -0.85
N SER A 168 -7.75 -2.38 -0.95
CA SER A 168 -6.96 -3.48 -0.36
C SER A 168 -5.56 -3.58 -0.97
N GLN A 169 -5.42 -3.39 -2.29
CA GLN A 169 -4.10 -3.31 -2.92
C GLN A 169 -3.28 -2.13 -2.40
N LEU A 170 -3.90 -0.95 -2.28
CA LEU A 170 -3.24 0.23 -1.72
C LEU A 170 -2.86 0.04 -0.24
N ASP A 171 -3.66 -0.67 0.55
CA ASP A 171 -3.36 -0.98 1.97
C ASP A 171 -2.15 -1.91 2.12
N GLY A 172 -1.84 -2.72 1.11
CA GLY A 172 -0.67 -3.57 1.09
C GLY A 172 0.63 -2.83 0.76
N MET A 173 0.54 -1.76 -0.02
CA MET A 173 1.66 -1.00 -0.59
C MET A 173 2.24 0.02 0.40
#